data_AF-A0A0D2UA71-F1
#
_entry.id   AF-A0A0D2UA71-F1
#
_cell.length_a   1.000
_cell.length_b   1.000
_cell.length_c   1.000
_cell.angle_alpha   90.00
_cell.angle_beta   90.00
_cell.angle_gamma   90.00
#
_symmetry.space_group_name_H-M   'P 1'
#
loop_
_entity.id
_entity.type
_entity.pdbx_description
1 polymer ?
#
loop_
_entity_poly.entity_id
_entity_poly.type
_entity_poly.pdbx_seq_one_letter_code
_entity_poly.pdbx_strand_id
1 'polypeptide(L)'
;MAKAEHNNVTLGMVRDSLIRQEDTIVYSLIERARFPLNPPTYDPSYASIPGFGGSLLEFFVKQTEAVQAKAGRYDNPEEHPFFPDNLPPSLVPHYKYPEVLHPAAMSININKLIWDMYFNKLLPSFVSPGDDGNYALTAARDLECLQAISRRIHYGKLVAEVKFRDERKDYEPAIRAQVF
;
A
#
# COMPACT_ATOMS: atom_id res chain seq x y z
N MET A 1 35.03 1.72 -15.65
CA MET A 1 34.72 1.93 -14.22
C MET A 1 33.96 3.23 -14.08
N ALA A 2 32.63 3.17 -14.15
CA ALA A 2 31.78 4.30 -13.78
C ALA A 2 31.50 4.17 -12.27
N LYS A 3 31.90 5.17 -11.49
CA LYS A 3 31.57 5.27 -10.07
C LYS A 3 30.04 5.22 -9.95
N ALA A 4 29.54 4.33 -9.09
CA ALA A 4 28.15 4.36 -8.67
C ALA A 4 27.89 5.75 -8.07
N GLU A 5 27.09 6.56 -8.77
CA GLU A 5 26.54 7.78 -8.19
C GLU A 5 25.78 7.37 -6.94
N HIS A 6 26.14 7.97 -5.80
CA HIS A 6 25.34 7.85 -4.58
C HIS A 6 23.91 8.27 -4.95
N ASN A 7 22.97 7.33 -4.95
CA ASN A 7 21.53 7.61 -5.08
C ASN A 7 21.08 8.37 -3.82
N ASN A 8 21.41 9.66 -3.79
CA ASN A 8 21.18 10.55 -2.66
C ASN A 8 19.71 10.95 -2.63
N VAL A 9 18.88 10.08 -2.06
CA VAL A 9 17.53 10.46 -1.62
C VAL A 9 17.69 11.50 -0.52
N THR A 10 17.17 12.71 -0.76
CA THR A 10 17.23 13.83 0.19
C THR A 10 15.90 14.01 0.93
N LEU A 11 15.92 14.68 2.09
CA LEU A 11 14.69 15.08 2.80
C LEU A 11 13.74 15.92 1.92
N GLY A 12 14.28 16.74 1.01
CA GLY A 12 13.49 17.51 0.04
C GLY A 12 12.70 16.60 -0.90
N MET A 13 13.36 15.61 -1.50
CA MET A 13 12.71 14.63 -2.39
C MET A 13 11.64 13.80 -1.66
N VAL A 14 11.95 13.39 -0.42
CA VAL A 14 10.99 12.68 0.44
C VAL A 14 9.78 13.57 0.70
N ARG A 15 9.98 14.83 1.07
CA ARG A 15 8.89 15.80 1.31
C ARG A 15 8.00 15.95 0.09
N ASP A 16 8.57 16.16 -1.09
CA ASP A 16 7.80 16.33 -2.33
C ASP A 16 7.00 15.07 -2.68
N SER A 17 7.57 13.89 -2.43
CA SER A 17 6.85 12.62 -2.60
C SER A 17 5.69 12.47 -1.64
N LEU A 18 5.88 12.83 -0.36
CA LEU A 18 4.83 12.77 0.66
C LEU A 18 3.67 13.71 0.35
N ILE A 19 3.94 14.91 -0.19
CA ILE A 19 2.90 15.85 -0.65
C ILE A 19 2.06 15.22 -1.77
N ARG A 20 2.70 14.67 -2.82
CA ARG A 20 1.97 14.03 -3.91
C ARG A 20 1.13 12.83 -3.46
N GLN A 21 1.66 12.05 -2.51
CA GLN A 21 0.94 10.90 -1.96
C GLN A 21 -0.25 11.34 -1.11
N GLU A 22 -0.16 12.47 -0.40
CA GLU A 22 -1.29 13.09 0.29
C GLU A 22 -2.40 13.47 -0.70
N ASP A 23 -2.06 14.18 -1.79
CA ASP A 23 -3.03 14.56 -2.82
C ASP A 23 -3.73 13.34 -3.44
N THR A 24 -2.96 12.26 -3.67
CA THR A 24 -3.49 11.00 -4.21
C THR A 24 -4.48 10.37 -3.25
N ILE A 25 -4.18 10.32 -1.96
CA ILE A 25 -5.10 9.77 -0.94
C ILE A 25 -6.37 10.59 -0.88
N VAL A 26 -6.26 11.92 -0.82
CA VAL A 26 -7.42 12.81 -0.76
C VAL A 26 -8.32 12.59 -1.97
N TYR A 27 -7.75 12.53 -3.17
CA TYR A 27 -8.50 12.29 -4.39
C TYR A 27 -9.17 10.91 -4.41
N SER A 28 -8.45 9.85 -4.02
CA SER A 28 -9.01 8.49 -3.94
C SER A 28 -10.18 8.41 -2.96
N LEU A 29 -10.08 9.07 -1.80
CA LEU A 29 -11.16 9.11 -0.81
C LEU A 29 -12.38 9.87 -1.33
N ILE A 30 -12.18 11.00 -2.03
CA ILE A 30 -13.28 11.74 -2.69
C ILE A 30 -13.99 10.85 -3.71
N GLU A 31 -13.24 10.13 -4.55
CA GLU A 31 -13.82 9.23 -5.54
C GLU A 31 -14.54 8.04 -4.91
N ARG A 32 -14.04 7.51 -3.79
CA ARG A 32 -14.75 6.46 -3.02
C ARG A 32 -16.04 6.99 -2.39
N ALA A 33 -16.06 8.25 -1.93
CA ALA A 33 -17.23 8.86 -1.28
C ALA A 33 -18.42 9.06 -2.23
N ARG A 34 -18.22 8.94 -3.54
CA ARG A 34 -19.29 9.00 -4.56
C ARG A 34 -20.22 7.78 -4.53
N PHE A 35 -19.79 6.70 -3.90
CA PHE A 35 -20.56 5.47 -3.71
C PHE A 35 -20.96 5.34 -2.24
N PRO A 36 -22.15 4.82 -1.92
CA PRO A 36 -22.50 4.51 -0.54
C PRO A 36 -21.65 3.34 -0.02
N LEU A 37 -21.94 2.88 1.20
CA LEU A 37 -21.19 1.79 1.82
C LEU A 37 -21.19 0.53 0.94
N ASN A 38 -22.30 0.21 0.27
CA ASN A 38 -22.42 -0.99 -0.57
C ASN A 38 -22.01 -2.28 0.16
N PRO A 39 -22.69 -2.65 1.28
CA PRO A 39 -22.35 -3.84 2.08
C PRO A 39 -22.14 -5.14 1.31
N PRO A 40 -22.92 -5.44 0.23
CA PRO A 40 -22.71 -6.65 -0.57
C PRO A 40 -21.30 -6.80 -1.16
N THR A 41 -20.57 -5.70 -1.34
CA THR A 41 -19.16 -5.70 -1.81
C THR A 41 -18.23 -6.46 -0.86
N TYR A 42 -18.54 -6.42 0.44
CA TYR A 42 -17.71 -6.94 1.52
C TYR A 42 -18.24 -8.25 2.12
N ASP A 43 -19.44 -8.68 1.72
CA ASP A 43 -20.09 -9.88 2.22
C ASP A 43 -19.64 -11.13 1.43
N PRO A 44 -18.96 -12.10 2.08
CA PRO A 44 -18.57 -13.35 1.43
C PRO A 44 -19.74 -14.21 0.94
N SER A 45 -20.92 -14.06 1.53
CA SER A 45 -22.11 -14.83 1.17
C SER A 45 -22.82 -14.28 -0.07
N TYR A 46 -22.62 -13.01 -0.39
CA TYR A 46 -23.32 -12.35 -1.51
C TYR A 46 -22.77 -12.75 -2.87
N ALA A 47 -21.44 -12.68 -3.04
CA ALA A 47 -20.83 -12.73 -4.36
C ALA A 47 -20.85 -14.14 -5.00
N SER A 48 -20.91 -15.21 -4.19
CA SER A 48 -20.96 -16.62 -4.64
C SER A 48 -20.06 -16.91 -5.86
N ILE A 49 -18.79 -16.50 -5.79
CA ILE A 49 -17.85 -16.58 -6.90
C ILE A 49 -17.35 -18.03 -7.07
N PRO A 50 -17.55 -18.69 -8.22
CA PRO A 50 -17.13 -20.07 -8.41
C PRO A 50 -15.63 -20.26 -8.16
N GLY A 51 -15.28 -21.20 -7.27
CA GLY A 51 -13.88 -21.51 -6.94
C GLY A 51 -13.18 -20.50 -6.04
N PHE A 52 -13.89 -19.52 -5.47
CA PHE A 52 -13.33 -18.53 -4.57
C PHE A 52 -14.13 -18.41 -3.26
N GLY A 53 -13.46 -18.58 -2.13
CA GLY A 53 -14.04 -18.32 -0.81
C GLY A 53 -13.66 -16.93 -0.32
N GLY A 54 -14.60 -15.99 -0.35
CA GLY A 54 -14.40 -14.62 0.11
C GLY A 54 -15.39 -13.63 -0.52
N SER A 55 -15.29 -12.37 -0.10
CA SER A 55 -16.08 -11.26 -0.63
C SER A 55 -15.69 -10.87 -2.06
N LEU A 56 -16.55 -10.09 -2.73
CA LEU A 56 -16.23 -9.49 -4.03
C LEU A 56 -14.96 -8.64 -3.95
N LEU A 57 -14.81 -7.86 -2.88
CA LEU A 57 -13.61 -7.07 -2.64
C LEU A 57 -12.35 -7.95 -2.59
N GLU A 58 -12.33 -9.00 -1.76
CA GLU A 58 -11.15 -9.87 -1.63
C GLU A 58 -10.80 -10.54 -2.96
N PHE A 59 -11.81 -10.97 -3.73
CA PHE A 59 -11.61 -11.49 -5.07
C PHE A 59 -10.96 -10.43 -5.97
N PHE A 60 -11.54 -9.24 -6.03
CA PHE A 60 -11.07 -8.14 -6.88
C PHE A 60 -9.63 -7.75 -6.56
N VAL A 61 -9.31 -7.60 -5.27
CA VAL A 61 -7.95 -7.27 -4.82
C VAL A 61 -6.98 -8.38 -5.22
N LYS A 62 -7.24 -9.65 -4.86
CA LYS A 62 -6.34 -10.77 -5.19
C LYS A 62 -6.08 -10.90 -6.69
N GLN A 63 -7.11 -10.78 -7.52
CA GLN A 63 -6.95 -10.86 -8.97
C GLN A 63 -6.15 -9.66 -9.52
N THR A 64 -6.42 -8.46 -9.03
CA THR A 64 -5.70 -7.25 -9.45
C THR A 64 -4.24 -7.30 -9.02
N GLU A 65 -3.95 -7.72 -7.80
CA GLU A 65 -2.58 -7.89 -7.30
C GLU A 65 -1.84 -8.97 -8.09
N ALA A 66 -2.50 -10.07 -8.48
CA ALA A 66 -1.89 -11.09 -9.31
C ALA A 66 -1.48 -10.56 -10.70
N VAL A 67 -2.32 -9.71 -11.32
CA VAL A 67 -1.98 -9.04 -12.60
C VAL A 67 -0.81 -8.08 -12.40
N GLN A 68 -0.84 -7.27 -11.35
CA GLN A 68 0.20 -6.30 -11.03
C GLN A 68 1.55 -6.97 -10.68
N ALA A 69 1.51 -8.12 -10.00
CA ALA A 69 2.70 -8.92 -9.69
C ALA A 69 3.36 -9.46 -10.96
N LYS A 70 2.59 -10.00 -11.91
CA LYS A 70 3.11 -10.42 -13.22
C LYS A 70 3.75 -9.27 -14.00
N ALA A 71 3.29 -8.04 -13.78
CA ALA A 71 3.83 -6.82 -14.37
C ALA A 71 4.99 -6.20 -13.56
N GLY A 72 5.48 -6.88 -12.51
CA GLY A 72 6.64 -6.43 -11.73
C GLY A 72 6.36 -5.32 -10.72
N ARG A 73 5.09 -5.02 -10.37
CA ARG A 73 4.75 -3.95 -9.42
C ARG A 73 5.46 -4.12 -8.08
N TYR A 74 5.47 -5.33 -7.54
CA TYR A 74 6.01 -5.62 -6.21
C TYR A 74 7.52 -5.87 -6.18
N ASP A 75 8.20 -5.73 -7.32
CA ASP A 75 9.67 -5.58 -7.33
C ASP A 75 10.08 -4.17 -6.87
N ASN A 76 9.15 -3.20 -6.92
CA ASN A 76 9.36 -1.86 -6.41
C ASN A 76 9.34 -1.86 -4.87
N PRO A 77 10.39 -1.38 -4.18
CA PRO A 77 10.45 -1.38 -2.71
C PRO A 77 9.37 -0.51 -2.03
N GLU A 78 8.74 0.40 -2.77
CA GLU A 78 7.65 1.26 -2.29
C GLU A 78 6.26 0.59 -2.38
N GLU A 79 6.13 -0.55 -3.04
CA GLU A 79 4.86 -1.24 -3.26
C GLU A 79 4.73 -2.48 -2.36
N HIS A 80 3.62 -2.57 -1.62
CA HIS A 80 3.38 -3.69 -0.68
C HIS A 80 2.03 -4.34 -0.99
N PRO A 81 1.99 -5.66 -1.24
CA PRO A 81 0.73 -6.36 -1.51
C PRO A 81 -0.08 -6.60 -0.24
N PHE A 82 -1.41 -6.62 -0.37
CA PHE A 82 -2.35 -7.00 0.69
C PHE A 82 -2.48 -8.52 0.84
N PHE A 83 -2.30 -9.28 -0.24
CA PHE A 83 -2.36 -10.76 -0.24
C PHE A 83 -1.05 -11.38 -0.75
N PRO A 84 0.03 -11.39 0.06
CA PRO A 84 1.36 -11.84 -0.39
C PRO A 84 1.47 -13.35 -0.64
N ASP A 85 0.67 -14.19 0.02
CA ASP A 85 0.96 -15.63 0.17
C ASP A 85 0.95 -16.44 -1.13
N ASN A 86 0.43 -15.92 -2.25
CA ASN A 86 0.35 -16.65 -3.53
C ASN A 86 0.47 -15.72 -4.75
N LEU A 87 1.30 -14.67 -4.66
CA LEU A 87 1.50 -13.81 -5.82
C LEU A 87 2.29 -14.54 -6.93
N PRO A 88 1.85 -14.46 -8.19
CA PRO A 88 2.60 -15.01 -9.31
C PRO A 88 3.93 -14.26 -9.48
N PRO A 89 4.98 -14.93 -9.99
CA PRO A 89 6.25 -14.25 -10.29
C PRO A 89 6.08 -13.23 -11.41
N SER A 90 6.96 -12.22 -11.42
CA SER A 90 7.06 -11.24 -12.50
C SER A 90 7.37 -11.94 -13.84
N LEU A 91 6.68 -11.54 -14.90
CA LEU A 91 6.88 -12.02 -16.26
C LEU A 91 7.65 -11.00 -17.12
N VAL A 92 7.95 -9.84 -16.55
CA VAL A 92 8.68 -8.75 -17.22
C VAL A 92 10.11 -8.66 -16.69
N PRO A 93 11.05 -8.07 -17.45
CA PRO A 93 12.41 -7.90 -16.98
C PRO A 93 12.49 -7.14 -15.67
N HIS A 94 13.32 -7.61 -14.74
CA HIS A 94 13.52 -6.95 -13.45
C HIS A 94 14.25 -5.61 -13.62
N TYR A 95 13.61 -4.55 -13.15
CA TYR A 95 14.28 -3.28 -12.97
C TYR A 95 15.08 -3.31 -11.66
N LYS A 96 16.38 -2.98 -11.73
CA LYS A 96 17.23 -2.92 -10.55
C LYS A 96 17.01 -1.58 -9.84
N TYR A 97 16.09 -1.57 -8.87
CA TYR A 97 15.87 -0.40 -8.03
C TYR A 97 17.11 -0.06 -7.20
N PRO A 98 17.39 1.23 -6.97
CA PRO A 98 18.39 1.67 -6.01
C PRO A 98 18.24 1.01 -4.64
N GLU A 99 19.33 0.41 -4.13
CA GLU A 99 19.40 -0.11 -2.77
C GLU A 99 19.55 1.04 -1.76
N VAL A 100 18.43 1.74 -1.50
CA VAL A 100 18.39 2.84 -0.52
C VAL A 100 18.06 2.33 0.87
N LEU A 101 17.13 1.38 1.00
CA LEU A 101 16.64 0.91 2.29
C LEU A 101 17.53 -0.22 2.84
N HIS A 102 17.68 -0.27 4.17
CA HIS A 102 18.27 -1.43 4.85
C HIS A 102 17.49 -2.73 4.52
N PRO A 103 18.13 -3.90 4.38
CA PRO A 103 17.46 -5.16 4.01
C PRO A 103 16.27 -5.56 4.90
N ALA A 104 16.28 -5.16 6.19
CA ALA A 104 15.17 -5.35 7.11
C ALA A 104 13.85 -4.70 6.63
N ALA A 105 13.91 -3.70 5.75
CA ALA A 105 12.73 -3.08 5.16
C ALA A 105 11.87 -4.06 4.34
N MET A 106 12.48 -5.13 3.80
CA MET A 106 11.80 -6.13 2.98
C MET A 106 10.87 -7.03 3.77
N SER A 107 11.09 -7.19 5.09
CA SER A 107 10.22 -7.99 5.96
C SER A 107 9.09 -7.19 6.62
N ILE A 108 9.07 -5.86 6.44
CA ILE A 108 8.06 -4.99 7.04
C ILE A 108 6.88 -4.84 6.06
N ASN A 109 5.76 -5.48 6.34
CA ASN A 109 4.49 -5.23 5.65
C ASN A 109 3.36 -5.20 6.69
N ILE A 110 2.76 -4.03 6.90
CA ILE A 110 1.67 -3.82 7.86
C ILE A 110 0.30 -3.68 7.18
N ASN A 111 0.17 -4.15 5.94
CA ASN A 111 -1.09 -4.05 5.18
C ASN A 111 -2.30 -4.67 5.88
N LYS A 112 -2.10 -5.68 6.75
CA LYS A 112 -3.19 -6.20 7.59
C LYS A 112 -3.78 -5.12 8.52
N LEU A 113 -2.91 -4.33 9.17
CA LEU A 113 -3.35 -3.23 10.03
C LEU A 113 -4.00 -2.10 9.22
N ILE A 114 -3.48 -1.83 8.02
CA ILE A 114 -4.03 -0.81 7.12
C ILE A 114 -5.41 -1.22 6.62
N TRP A 115 -5.57 -2.49 6.23
CA TRP A 115 -6.83 -3.09 5.83
C TRP A 115 -7.86 -2.98 6.95
N ASP A 116 -7.51 -3.41 8.16
CA ASP A 116 -8.39 -3.35 9.32
C ASP A 116 -8.76 -1.91 9.68
N MET A 117 -7.81 -0.98 9.61
CA MET A 117 -8.06 0.46 9.84
C MET A 117 -9.00 1.04 8.78
N TYR A 118 -8.76 0.73 7.50
CA TYR A 118 -9.54 1.25 6.39
C TYR A 118 -11.01 0.84 6.52
N PHE A 119 -11.28 -0.47 6.62
CA PHE A 119 -12.67 -0.95 6.62
C PHE A 119 -13.40 -0.73 7.95
N ASN A 120 -12.72 -0.86 9.10
CA ASN A 120 -13.41 -0.78 10.39
C ASN A 120 -13.47 0.63 10.98
N LYS A 121 -12.67 1.58 10.48
CA LYS A 121 -12.61 2.93 11.05
C LYS A 121 -12.77 4.02 10.00
N LEU A 122 -11.97 3.99 8.94
CA LEU A 122 -11.94 5.10 7.98
C LEU A 122 -13.17 5.09 7.09
N LEU A 123 -13.43 3.99 6.38
CA LEU A 123 -14.52 3.89 5.40
C LEU A 123 -15.89 4.33 5.96
N PRO A 124 -16.36 3.84 7.13
CA PRO A 124 -17.66 4.25 7.67
C PRO A 124 -17.74 5.73 8.09
N SER A 125 -16.59 6.41 8.23
CA SER A 125 -16.56 7.81 8.68
C SER A 125 -16.85 8.82 7.57
N PHE A 126 -16.71 8.44 6.30
CA PHE A 126 -16.83 9.38 5.16
C PHE A 126 -17.78 8.95 4.04
N VAL A 127 -18.26 7.69 4.03
CA VAL A 127 -19.25 7.23 3.04
C VAL A 127 -20.65 7.20 3.65
N SER A 128 -21.68 7.52 2.85
CA SER A 128 -23.06 7.41 3.30
C SER A 128 -23.48 5.94 3.45
N PRO A 129 -24.34 5.59 4.42
CA PRO A 129 -24.97 4.28 4.43
C PRO A 129 -25.85 4.13 3.19
N GLY A 130 -25.95 2.91 2.66
CA GLY A 130 -26.83 2.62 1.52
C GLY A 130 -26.22 1.61 0.56
N ASP A 131 -26.99 1.35 -0.48
CA ASP A 131 -26.69 0.42 -1.55
C ASP A 131 -27.17 1.02 -2.87
N ASP A 132 -26.25 1.19 -3.82
CA ASP A 132 -26.55 1.69 -5.16
C ASP A 132 -26.26 0.64 -6.26
N GLY A 133 -25.91 -0.59 -5.88
CA GLY A 133 -25.59 -1.69 -6.81
C GLY A 133 -24.21 -1.61 -7.48
N ASN A 134 -23.44 -0.55 -7.29
CA ASN A 134 -22.16 -0.33 -7.99
C ASN A 134 -20.98 -1.05 -7.30
N TYR A 135 -21.12 -2.35 -7.02
CA TYR A 135 -20.16 -3.10 -6.19
C TYR A 135 -18.77 -3.22 -6.82
N ALA A 136 -18.68 -3.46 -8.13
CA ALA A 136 -17.40 -3.57 -8.83
C ALA A 136 -16.62 -2.24 -8.84
N LEU A 137 -17.33 -1.12 -9.06
CA LEU A 137 -16.73 0.21 -9.00
C LEU A 137 -16.32 0.56 -7.57
N THR A 138 -17.13 0.17 -6.58
CA THR A 138 -16.82 0.32 -5.16
C THR A 138 -15.52 -0.42 -4.80
N ALA A 139 -15.42 -1.71 -5.12
CA ALA A 139 -14.21 -2.50 -4.88
C ALA A 139 -12.97 -1.91 -5.57
N ALA A 140 -13.12 -1.37 -6.77
CA ALA A 140 -12.04 -0.69 -7.47
C ALA A 140 -11.58 0.59 -6.75
N ARG A 141 -12.53 1.44 -6.29
CA ARG A 141 -12.21 2.64 -5.51
C ARG A 141 -11.59 2.31 -4.16
N ASP A 142 -12.05 1.24 -3.50
CA ASP A 142 -11.47 0.75 -2.25
C ASP A 142 -10.01 0.31 -2.46
N LEU A 143 -9.72 -0.44 -3.53
CA LEU A 143 -8.35 -0.84 -3.85
C LEU A 143 -7.44 0.37 -4.11
N GLU A 144 -7.91 1.39 -4.82
CA GLU A 144 -7.14 2.63 -5.03
C GLU A 144 -6.80 3.31 -3.71
N CYS A 145 -7.78 3.44 -2.80
CA CYS A 145 -7.55 4.00 -1.47
C CYS A 145 -6.52 3.17 -0.70
N LEU A 146 -6.71 1.85 -0.66
CA LEU A 146 -5.83 0.91 0.04
C LEU A 146 -4.39 0.99 -0.46
N GLN A 147 -4.18 0.99 -1.79
CA GLN A 147 -2.84 1.09 -2.37
C GLN A 147 -2.19 2.45 -2.11
N ALA A 148 -2.94 3.55 -2.21
CA ALA A 148 -2.43 4.90 -1.91
C ALA A 148 -2.03 5.04 -0.43
N ILE A 149 -2.88 4.58 0.49
CA ILE A 149 -2.63 4.58 1.93
C ILE A 149 -1.45 3.67 2.27
N SER A 150 -1.40 2.47 1.69
CA SER A 150 -0.30 1.53 1.91
C SER A 150 1.04 2.13 1.53
N ARG A 151 1.13 2.72 0.33
CA ARG A 151 2.35 3.38 -0.13
C ARG A 151 2.75 4.51 0.82
N ARG A 152 1.81 5.39 1.20
CA ARG A 152 2.06 6.54 2.09
C ARG A 152 2.55 6.15 3.47
N ILE A 153 1.98 5.10 4.05
CA ILE A 153 2.35 4.62 5.38
C ILE A 153 3.72 3.92 5.31
N HIS A 154 3.92 3.02 4.34
CA HIS A 154 5.18 2.32 4.19
C HIS A 154 6.32 3.22 3.70
N TYR A 155 6.02 4.38 3.10
CA TYR A 155 7.01 5.43 2.80
C TYR A 155 7.76 5.91 4.05
N GLY A 156 7.18 5.67 5.25
CA GLY A 156 7.86 5.84 6.54
C GLY A 156 9.21 5.13 6.63
N LYS A 157 9.42 4.03 5.88
CA LYS A 157 10.72 3.35 5.76
C LYS A 157 11.80 4.27 5.19
N LEU A 158 11.47 4.98 4.10
CA LEU A 158 12.39 5.90 3.45
C LEU A 158 12.61 7.16 4.30
N VAL A 159 11.55 7.64 4.95
CA VAL A 159 11.65 8.74 5.94
C VAL A 159 12.62 8.36 7.06
N ALA A 160 12.48 7.14 7.62
CA ALA A 160 13.35 6.65 8.69
C ALA A 160 14.80 6.49 8.23
N GLU A 161 15.03 5.93 7.04
CA GLU A 161 16.38 5.78 6.46
C GLU A 161 17.07 7.14 6.29
N VAL A 162 16.40 8.15 5.73
CA VAL A 162 16.99 9.48 5.53
C VAL A 162 17.27 10.16 6.88
N LYS A 163 16.32 10.11 7.83
CA LYS A 163 16.53 10.66 9.19
C LYS A 163 17.69 9.99 9.92
N PHE A 164 17.80 8.67 9.82
CA PHE A 164 18.88 7.93 10.45
C PHE A 164 20.25 8.27 9.85
N ARG A 165 20.32 8.51 8.54
CA ARG A 165 21.57 8.94 7.87
C ARG A 165 22.00 10.33 8.32
N ASP A 166 21.06 11.25 8.48
CA ASP A 166 21.34 12.64 8.84
C ASP A 166 21.75 12.77 10.33
N GLU A 167 21.08 12.05 11.24
CA GLU A 167 21.22 12.22 12.70
C GLU A 167 21.47 10.88 13.43
N ARG A 168 22.35 10.04 12.89
CA ARG A 168 22.60 8.66 13.38
C ARG A 168 22.78 8.53 14.90
N LYS A 169 23.50 9.47 15.52
CA LYS A 169 23.83 9.44 16.96
C LYS A 169 22.60 9.58 17.86
N ASP A 170 21.52 10.17 17.36
CA ASP A 170 20.32 10.43 18.15
C ASP A 170 19.41 9.19 18.21
N TYR A 171 19.47 8.34 17.17
CA TYR A 171 18.66 7.11 17.08
C TYR A 171 19.38 5.86 17.61
N GLU A 172 20.71 5.78 17.50
CA GLU A 172 21.47 4.59 17.89
C GLU A 172 21.25 4.11 19.34
N PRO A 173 21.18 4.99 20.37
CA PRO A 173 20.96 4.56 21.74
C PRO A 173 19.63 3.83 21.93
N ALA A 174 18.53 4.39 21.42
CA ALA A 174 17.20 3.78 21.50
C ALA A 174 17.12 2.49 20.69
N ILE A 175 17.71 2.45 19.48
CA ILE A 175 17.78 1.24 18.65
C ILE A 175 18.52 0.11 19.39
N ARG A 176 19.66 0.39 20.02
CA ARG A 176 20.43 -0.62 20.77
C ARG A 176 19.70 -1.08 22.03
N ALA A 177 18.97 -0.18 22.69
CA ALA A 177 18.21 -0.49 23.89
C ALA A 177 16.87 -1.19 23.62
N GLN A 178 16.34 -1.11 22.39
CA GLN A 178 15.00 -1.58 22.01
C GLN A 178 13.89 -0.95 22.88
N VAL A 179 14.04 0.34 23.19
CA VAL A 179 13.05 1.13 23.95
C VAL A 179 12.35 2.07 22.97
N PHE A 180 11.08 1.77 22.65
CA PHE A 180 10.24 2.51 21.71
C PHE A 180 8.83 2.71 22.28
#